data_AF-J6HK06-F1
#
_entry.id   AF-J6HK06-F1
#
_cell.length_a   1.000
_cell.length_b   1.000
_cell.length_c   1.000
_cell.angle_alpha   90.00
_cell.angle_beta   90.00
_cell.angle_gamma   90.00
#
_symmetry.space_group_name_H-M   'P 1'
#
loop_
_entity.id
_entity.type
_entity.pdbx_description
1 polymer ?
#
loop_
_entity_poly.entity_id
_entity_poly.type
_entity_poly.pdbx_seq_one_letter_code
_entity_poly.pdbx_strand_id
1 'polypeptide(L)'
;MGLATLIQNSINSHIGQLNTLMLCRVVQVVPFIKLISYFDMGYEDGSTSARTEIQDPLILKGGSYKVGDVVLTGFLQEFVEDGATRKFDISDAVIIGKVQI
;
A
#
# COMPACT_ATOMS: atom_id res chain seq x y z
N MET A 1 10.85 24.89 10.15
CA MET A 1 11.22 23.74 9.31
C MET A 1 12.03 24.24 8.13
N GLY A 2 13.14 23.58 7.78
CA GLY A 2 14.00 24.02 6.66
C GLY A 2 13.41 23.66 5.30
N LEU A 3 13.77 24.43 4.27
CA LEU A 3 13.30 24.22 2.88
C LEU A 3 13.57 22.79 2.37
N ALA A 4 14.72 22.22 2.72
CA ALA A 4 15.08 20.85 2.35
C ALA A 4 14.12 19.81 2.94
N THR A 5 13.68 19.99 4.20
CA THR A 5 12.72 19.10 4.86
C THR A 5 11.34 19.20 4.23
N LEU A 6 10.91 20.41 3.86
CA LEU A 6 9.65 20.64 3.14
C LEU A 6 9.65 19.96 1.76
N ILE A 7 10.74 20.11 1.00
CA ILE A 7 10.89 19.45 -0.30
C ILE A 7 10.87 17.93 -0.15
N GLN A 8 11.62 17.38 0.81
CA GLN A 8 11.66 15.93 1.04
C GLN A 8 10.28 15.39 1.43
N ASN A 9 9.55 16.08 2.30
CA ASN A 9 8.23 15.62 2.70
C ASN A 9 7.22 15.73 1.55
N SER A 10 7.32 16.77 0.71
CA SER A 10 6.43 16.92 -0.45
C SER A 10 6.69 15.87 -1.52
N ILE A 11 7.96 15.51 -1.75
CA ILE A 11 8.34 14.37 -2.61
C ILE A 11 7.77 13.07 -2.03
N ASN A 12 7.95 12.81 -0.73
CA ASN A 12 7.41 11.59 -0.08
C ASN A 12 5.88 11.54 -0.12
N SER A 13 5.20 12.68 0.03
CA SER A 13 3.74 12.80 -0.06
C SER A 13 3.25 12.51 -1.49
N HIS A 14 3.86 13.13 -2.51
CA HIS A 14 3.46 12.93 -3.90
C HIS A 14 3.82 11.55 -4.44
N ILE A 15 5.01 11.01 -4.11
CA ILE A 15 5.38 9.63 -4.44
C ILE A 15 4.49 8.65 -3.67
N GLY A 16 4.18 8.94 -2.40
CA GLY A 16 3.24 8.18 -1.58
C GLY A 16 1.83 8.12 -2.16
N GLN A 17 1.40 9.19 -2.87
CA GLN A 17 0.13 9.25 -3.60
C GLN A 17 0.18 8.59 -4.99
N LEU A 18 1.37 8.39 -5.57
CA LEU A 18 1.57 7.67 -6.84
C LEU A 18 1.56 6.15 -6.68
N ASN A 19 1.35 5.63 -5.47
CA ASN A 19 1.49 4.21 -5.13
C ASN A 19 0.43 3.33 -5.81
N THR A 20 0.64 3.05 -7.08
CA THR A 20 0.21 1.81 -7.73
C THR A 20 0.92 0.60 -7.15
N LEU A 21 1.95 0.79 -6.30
CA LEU A 21 2.75 -0.24 -5.66
C LEU A 21 3.10 0.16 -4.21
N MET A 22 3.05 -0.78 -3.27
CA MET A 22 3.45 -0.60 -1.87
C MET A 22 4.01 -1.91 -1.31
N LEU A 23 5.00 -1.81 -0.41
CA LEU A 23 5.42 -2.96 0.39
C LEU A 23 4.49 -3.14 1.58
N CYS A 24 3.95 -4.34 1.74
CA CYS A 24 3.09 -4.69 2.84
C CYS A 24 3.61 -5.93 3.58
N ARG A 25 3.29 -6.04 4.87
CA ARG A 25 3.52 -7.24 5.66
C ARG A 25 2.23 -8.03 5.78
N VAL A 26 2.31 -9.35 5.59
CA VAL A 26 1.21 -10.28 5.83
C VAL A 26 0.99 -10.40 7.33
N VAL A 27 -0.16 -9.96 7.82
CA VAL A 27 -0.53 -10.05 9.25
C VAL A 27 -1.50 -11.20 9.53
N GLN A 28 -2.23 -11.65 8.51
CA GLN A 28 -3.17 -12.76 8.59
C GLN A 28 -3.22 -13.50 7.26
N VAL A 29 -3.51 -14.80 7.30
CA VAL A 29 -3.71 -15.65 6.10
C VAL A 29 -5.07 -16.37 6.13
N VAL A 30 -5.54 -16.77 7.32
CA VAL A 30 -6.82 -17.47 7.52
C VAL A 30 -7.74 -16.57 8.36
N PRO A 31 -9.03 -16.38 8.00
CA PRO A 31 -9.75 -16.96 6.86
C PRO A 31 -9.44 -16.32 5.49
N PHE A 32 -8.87 -15.13 5.48
CA PHE A 32 -8.41 -14.41 4.29
C PHE A 32 -7.09 -13.69 4.60
N ILE A 33 -6.36 -13.30 3.56
CA ILE A 33 -5.11 -12.56 3.72
C ILE A 33 -5.41 -11.13 4.15
N LYS A 34 -4.69 -10.68 5.16
CA LYS A 34 -4.65 -9.26 5.53
C LYS A 34 -3.23 -8.75 5.44
N LEU A 35 -3.09 -7.55 4.89
CA LEU A 35 -1.83 -6.86 4.75
C LEU A 35 -1.85 -5.55 5.51
N ILE A 36 -0.68 -5.15 6.01
CA ILE A 36 -0.46 -3.83 6.60
C ILE A 36 0.72 -3.18 5.90
N SER A 37 0.68 -1.87 5.64
CA SER A 37 1.84 -1.18 5.07
C SER A 37 3.11 -1.46 5.87
N TYR A 38 4.21 -1.78 5.19
CA TYR A 38 5.49 -2.08 5.83
C TYR A 38 6.12 -0.83 6.44
N PHE A 39 5.91 0.33 5.80
CA PHE A 39 6.35 1.63 6.26
C PHE A 39 5.17 2.47 6.73
N ASP A 40 5.38 3.31 7.73
CA ASP A 40 4.38 4.28 8.16
C ASP A 40 4.27 5.38 7.08
N MET A 41 3.04 5.82 6.78
CA MET A 41 2.84 6.96 5.88
C MET A 41 3.16 8.24 6.62
N GLY A 42 4.19 8.95 6.20
CA GLY A 42 4.54 10.28 6.71
C GLY A 42 3.90 11.38 5.87
N TYR A 43 3.34 12.39 6.52
CA TYR A 43 2.76 13.57 5.87
C TYR A 43 3.68 14.80 5.97
N GLU A 44 3.35 15.86 5.22
CA GLU A 44 4.15 17.08 5.13
C GLU A 44 4.34 17.81 6.47
N ASP A 45 3.38 17.66 7.38
CA ASP A 45 3.39 18.21 8.73
C ASP A 45 4.20 17.39 9.75
N GLY A 46 4.81 16.28 9.31
CA GLY A 46 5.57 15.37 10.17
C GLY A 46 4.71 14.41 10.98
N SER A 47 3.38 14.41 10.78
CA SER A 47 2.50 13.39 11.33
C SER A 47 2.66 12.06 10.59
N THR A 48 2.46 10.96 11.31
CA THR A 48 2.38 9.62 10.71
C THR A 48 0.95 9.10 10.81
N SER A 49 0.45 8.53 9.71
CA SER A 49 -0.85 7.85 9.73
C SER A 49 -0.72 6.46 10.34
N ALA A 50 -1.81 5.99 10.95
CA ALA A 50 -1.96 4.58 11.24
C ALA A 50 -1.82 3.77 9.94
N ARG A 51 -1.10 2.65 10.00
CA ARG A 51 -0.82 1.83 8.83
C ARG A 51 -2.15 1.36 8.22
N THR A 52 -2.34 1.65 6.93
CA THR A 52 -3.51 1.18 6.19
C THR A 52 -3.55 -0.34 6.20
N GLU A 53 -4.67 -0.89 6.66
CA GLU A 53 -4.98 -2.31 6.56
C GLU A 53 -5.66 -2.58 5.22
N ILE A 54 -5.16 -3.58 4.52
CA ILE A 54 -5.71 -4.07 3.26
C ILE A 54 -6.30 -5.45 3.55
N GLN A 55 -7.56 -5.64 3.19
CA GLN A 55 -8.28 -6.88 3.43
C GLN A 55 -8.54 -7.59 2.10
N ASP A 56 -8.33 -8.90 2.11
CA ASP A 56 -8.64 -9.81 1.00
C ASP A 56 -8.03 -9.39 -0.35
N PRO A 57 -6.70 -9.18 -0.44
CA PRO A 57 -6.07 -8.82 -1.69
C PRO A 57 -6.13 -9.99 -2.69
N LEU A 58 -6.21 -9.66 -3.98
CA LEU A 58 -6.12 -10.63 -5.05
C LEU A 58 -4.73 -11.28 -5.07
N ILE A 59 -4.69 -12.60 -5.19
CA ILE A 59 -3.45 -13.37 -5.27
C ILE A 59 -3.20 -13.79 -6.72
N LEU A 60 -2.06 -13.42 -7.30
CA LEU A 60 -1.63 -13.99 -8.57
C LEU A 60 -1.36 -15.50 -8.39
N LYS A 61 -1.83 -16.32 -9.34
CA LYS A 61 -1.78 -17.79 -9.24
C LYS A 61 -0.37 -18.30 -8.88
N GLY A 62 -0.29 -19.14 -7.85
CA GLY A 62 0.94 -19.83 -7.44
C GLY A 62 1.65 -19.27 -6.19
N GLY A 63 1.17 -18.17 -5.62
CA GLY A 63 1.71 -17.63 -4.36
C GLY A 63 1.16 -18.33 -3.12
N SER A 64 2.03 -18.83 -2.24
CA SER A 64 1.67 -19.23 -0.87
C SER A 64 2.31 -18.26 0.12
N TYR A 65 1.53 -17.71 1.05
CA TYR A 65 1.99 -16.68 2.00
C TYR A 65 1.85 -17.13 3.44
N LYS A 66 2.69 -16.60 4.31
CA LYS A 66 2.70 -16.82 5.75
C LYS A 66 2.69 -15.49 6.49
N VAL A 67 2.17 -15.50 7.71
CA VAL A 67 2.24 -14.33 8.60
C VAL A 67 3.71 -13.93 8.78
N GLY A 68 3.99 -12.63 8.60
CA GLY A 68 5.34 -12.07 8.66
C GLY A 68 6.01 -11.90 7.30
N ASP A 69 5.52 -12.55 6.24
CA ASP A 69 6.05 -12.33 4.88
C ASP A 69 5.90 -10.86 4.48
N VAL A 70 6.92 -10.33 3.80
CA VAL A 70 6.84 -9.03 3.13
C VAL A 70 6.52 -9.25 1.66
N VAL A 71 5.53 -8.51 1.16
CA VAL A 71 5.01 -8.63 -0.19
C VAL A 71 4.98 -7.29 -0.88
N LEU A 72 5.16 -7.31 -2.20
CA LEU A 72 4.87 -6.18 -3.07
C LEU A 72 3.40 -6.26 -3.47
N THR A 73 2.66 -5.21 -3.13
CA THR A 73 1.22 -5.09 -3.38
C THR A 73 1.00 -3.98 -4.40
N GLY A 74 0.23 -4.26 -5.45
CA GLY A 74 -0.21 -3.24 -6.40
C GLY A 74 -1.64 -2.80 -6.17
N PHE A 75 -1.98 -1.57 -6.58
CA PHE A 75 -3.33 -1.00 -6.50
C PHE A 75 -3.75 -0.43 -7.85
N LEU A 76 -5.05 -0.45 -8.11
CA LEU A 76 -5.60 0.21 -9.30
C LEU A 76 -5.52 1.73 -9.14
N GLN A 77 -4.89 2.38 -10.13
CA GLN A 77 -4.73 3.83 -10.17
C GLN A 77 -6.08 4.55 -10.34
N GLU A 78 -6.99 3.96 -11.12
CA GLU A 78 -8.33 4.47 -11.38
C GLU A 78 -9.31 3.30 -11.46
N PHE A 79 -10.39 3.39 -10.67
CA PHE A 79 -11.56 2.52 -10.81
C PHE A 79 -12.72 3.39 -11.30
N VAL A 80 -13.37 2.95 -12.38
CA VAL A 80 -14.54 3.62 -12.94
C VAL A 80 -15.74 2.71 -12.68
N GLU A 81 -16.60 3.13 -11.76
CA GLU A 81 -17.86 2.46 -11.46
C GLU A 81 -19.01 3.45 -11.65
N ASP A 82 -20.02 3.07 -12.43
CA ASP A 82 -21.24 3.85 -12.66
C ASP A 82 -21.01 5.33 -13.07
N GLY A 83 -19.93 5.61 -13.80
CA GLY A 83 -19.58 6.95 -14.28
C GLY A 83 -18.88 7.85 -13.27
N ALA A 84 -18.58 7.36 -12.07
CA ALA A 84 -17.74 8.03 -11.09
C ALA A 84 -16.32 7.46 -11.16
N THR A 85 -15.34 8.29 -11.49
CA THR A 85 -13.92 7.93 -11.38
C THR A 85 -13.47 8.10 -9.93
N ARG A 86 -13.15 7.01 -9.25
CA ARG A 86 -12.43 7.05 -7.99
C ARG A 86 -10.93 6.85 -8.28
N LYS A 87 -10.14 7.87 -7.96
CA LYS A 87 -8.68 7.78 -8.05
C LYS A 87 -8.14 7.05 -6.82
N PHE A 88 -7.32 6.03 -7.05
CA PHE A 88 -6.58 5.27 -6.04
C PHE A 88 -7.45 4.55 -4.99
N ASP A 89 -8.25 3.57 -5.42
CA ASP A 89 -8.97 2.70 -4.48
C ASP A 89 -8.05 1.57 -3.98
N ILE A 90 -7.73 1.61 -2.69
CA ILE A 90 -6.90 0.60 -2.00
C ILE A 90 -7.64 -0.74 -1.85
N SER A 91 -8.96 -0.74 -2.04
CA SER A 91 -9.82 -1.92 -1.94
C SER A 91 -9.42 -3.00 -2.96
N ASP A 92 -8.95 -2.61 -4.13
CA ASP A 92 -8.52 -3.53 -5.21
C ASP A 92 -7.01 -3.74 -5.20
N ALA A 93 -6.52 -4.33 -4.11
CA ALA A 93 -5.12 -4.66 -3.95
C ALA A 93 -4.76 -6.02 -4.58
N VAL A 94 -3.61 -6.11 -5.24
CA VAL A 94 -3.09 -7.35 -5.83
C VAL A 94 -1.71 -7.66 -5.25
N ILE A 95 -1.49 -8.87 -4.73
CA ILE A 95 -0.16 -9.32 -4.36
C ILE A 95 0.60 -9.73 -5.61
N ILE A 96 1.66 -8.98 -5.93
CA ILE A 96 2.53 -9.24 -7.09
C ILE A 96 3.54 -10.34 -6.75
N GLY A 97 4.08 -10.34 -5.54
CA GLY A 97 5.07 -11.32 -5.12
C GLY A 97 5.64 -11.08 -3.73
N LYS A 98 6.39 -12.05 -3.22
CA LYS A 98 7.17 -11.91 -1.99
C LYS A 98 8.46 -11.14 -2.26
N VAL A 99 8.88 -10.37 -1.27
CA VAL A 99 10.14 -9.61 -1.31
C VAL A 99 11.03 -10.11 -0.18
N GLN A 100 12.28 -10.45 -0.50
CA GLN A 100 13.33 -10.66 0.51
C GLN A 100 13.97 -9.30 0.81
N ILE A 101 13.95 -8.92 2.08
CA ILE A 101 14.56 -7.70 2.61
C ILE A 101 15.60 -8.11 3.65
#